data_AF-A0A5E4HRA7-F1
#
_entry.id   AF-A0A5E4HRA7-F1
#
_cell.length_a   1.000
_cell.length_b   1.000
_cell.length_c   1.000
_cell.angle_alpha   90.00
_cell.angle_beta   90.00
_cell.angle_gamma   90.00
#
_symmetry.space_group_name_H-M   'P 1'
#
loop_
_entity.id
_entity.type
_entity.pdbx_description
1 polymer ?
#
loop_
_entity_poly.entity_id
_entity_poly.type
_entity_poly.pdbx_seq_one_letter_code
_entity_poly.pdbx_strand_id
1 'polypeptide(L)'
;MNVDVPMIIKIFFLLNPLASMPLLFVACRKGMDEKKIALEATLLAFLVALMFLFFGPLLFDVFGISLNSFRTAGGIIITLLGLSMARESKDEEGDISKEESVISLVATPLLTGPATLSYLILTTAEVGITNVFANLLLAFILVGIFFNATARLIPNINLELLKFAGRLLGLFILALGIEMLAAGIKGLM
;
A
#
# COMPACT_ATOMS: atom_id res chain seq x y z
N MET A 1 -10.76 -23.15 -6.62
CA MET A 1 -9.89 -21.99 -6.32
C MET A 1 -9.01 -21.79 -7.53
N ASN A 2 -9.32 -20.79 -8.37
CA ASN A 2 -8.47 -20.48 -9.53
C ASN A 2 -7.43 -19.44 -9.09
N VAL A 3 -6.15 -19.82 -9.22
CA VAL A 3 -5.02 -18.94 -8.94
C VAL A 3 -4.79 -18.08 -10.17
N ASP A 4 -4.90 -16.77 -10.02
CA ASP A 4 -4.83 -15.82 -11.12
C ASP A 4 -3.58 -14.95 -10.95
N VAL A 5 -2.50 -15.34 -11.63
CA VAL A 5 -1.16 -14.71 -11.49
C VAL A 5 -1.20 -13.19 -11.74
N PRO A 6 -1.93 -12.66 -12.77
CA PRO A 6 -2.05 -11.22 -12.97
C PRO A 6 -2.71 -10.50 -11.80
N MET A 7 -3.71 -11.12 -11.15
CA MET A 7 -4.39 -10.56 -9.99
C MET A 7 -3.44 -10.46 -8.80
N ILE A 8 -2.68 -11.53 -8.53
CA ILE A 8 -1.69 -11.58 -7.46
C ILE A 8 -0.64 -10.49 -7.64
N ILE A 9 -0.13 -10.32 -8.87
CA ILE A 9 0.86 -9.29 -9.20
C ILE A 9 0.25 -7.89 -8.99
N LYS A 10 -0.99 -7.66 -9.45
CA LYS A 10 -1.69 -6.38 -9.23
C LYS A 10 -1.83 -6.07 -7.75
N ILE A 11 -2.31 -7.02 -6.94
CA ILE A 11 -2.44 -6.85 -5.49
C ILE A 11 -1.08 -6.58 -4.87
N PHE A 12 -0.02 -7.32 -5.24
CA PHE A 12 1.33 -7.10 -4.74
C PHE A 12 1.82 -5.66 -4.99
N PHE A 13 1.64 -5.13 -6.20
CA PHE A 13 2.00 -3.75 -6.50
C PHE A 13 1.12 -2.74 -5.76
N LEU A 14 -0.17 -3.02 -5.60
CA LEU A 14 -1.11 -2.20 -4.83
C LEU A 14 -0.78 -2.16 -3.33
N LEU A 15 -0.29 -3.27 -2.77
CA LEU A 15 0.22 -3.34 -1.39
C LEU A 15 1.53 -2.58 -1.20
N ASN A 16 2.16 -2.14 -2.30
CA ASN A 16 3.30 -1.22 -2.34
C ASN A 16 4.44 -1.56 -1.36
N PRO A 17 4.94 -2.81 -1.34
CA PRO A 17 5.98 -3.21 -0.39
C PRO A 17 7.32 -2.50 -0.66
N LEU A 18 7.54 -2.03 -1.90
CA LEU A 18 8.72 -1.26 -2.29
C LEU A 18 8.79 0.11 -1.62
N ALA A 19 7.65 0.80 -1.43
CA ALA A 19 7.63 2.09 -0.73
C ALA A 19 8.01 1.98 0.75
N SER A 20 7.90 0.78 1.34
CA SER A 20 8.28 0.53 2.74
C SER A 20 9.80 0.35 2.91
N MET A 21 10.58 0.25 1.83
CA MET A 21 12.02 -0.07 1.90
C MET A 21 12.91 1.04 2.49
N PRO A 22 12.76 2.33 2.13
CA PRO A 22 13.51 3.40 2.77
C PRO A 22 13.27 3.46 4.29
N LEU A 23 12.03 3.22 4.73
CA LEU A 23 11.66 3.18 6.13
C LEU A 23 12.35 2.01 6.87
N LEU A 24 12.33 0.82 6.29
CA LEU A 24 13.01 -0.35 6.85
C LEU A 24 14.53 -0.15 6.93
N PHE A 25 15.13 0.55 5.96
CA PHE A 25 16.55 0.91 6.00
C PHE A 25 16.87 1.84 7.19
N VAL A 26 16.03 2.84 7.44
CA VAL A 26 16.19 3.74 8.60
C VAL A 26 16.02 2.97 9.92
N ALA A 27 15.01 2.10 10.02
CA ALA A 27 14.78 1.25 11.20
C ALA A 27 15.99 0.35 11.49
N CYS A 28 16.56 -0.28 10.45
CA CYS A 28 17.77 -1.11 10.56
C CYS A 28 18.97 -0.30 11.09
N ARG A 29 19.18 0.94 10.60
CA ARG A 29 20.24 1.84 11.06
C ARG A 29 20.07 2.27 12.52
N LYS A 30 18.83 2.36 13.01
CA LYS A 30 18.51 2.67 14.41
C LYS A 30 18.56 1.44 15.34
N GLY A 31 18.90 0.25 14.82
CA GLY A 31 18.95 -0.99 15.59
C GLY A 31 17.58 -1.53 15.99
N MET A 32 16.52 -1.10 15.30
CA MET A 32 15.17 -1.63 15.49
C MET A 32 15.04 -2.98 14.75
N ASP A 33 14.13 -3.83 15.22
CA ASP A 33 13.84 -5.10 14.53
C ASP A 33 13.01 -4.86 13.26
N GLU A 34 13.69 -4.67 12.13
CA GLU A 34 13.03 -4.39 10.85
C GLU A 34 12.08 -5.51 10.41
N LYS A 35 12.35 -6.77 10.80
CA LYS A 35 11.48 -7.90 10.48
C LYS A 35 10.18 -7.83 11.26
N LYS A 36 10.27 -7.49 12.55
CA LYS A 36 9.08 -7.31 13.41
C LYS A 36 8.20 -6.18 12.87
N ILE A 37 8.78 -5.03 12.53
CA ILE A 37 8.05 -3.88 11.97
C ILE A 37 7.36 -4.26 10.65
N ALA A 38 8.10 -4.90 9.73
CA ALA A 38 7.54 -5.35 8.46
C ALA A 38 6.39 -6.35 8.65
N LEU A 39 6.54 -7.29 9.59
CA LEU A 39 5.53 -8.30 9.88
C LEU A 39 4.27 -7.68 10.51
N GLU A 40 4.43 -6.81 11.51
CA GLU A 40 3.31 -6.10 12.14
C GLU A 40 2.55 -5.23 11.13
N ALA A 41 3.26 -4.47 10.29
CA ALA A 41 2.63 -3.66 9.24
C ALA A 41 1.91 -4.52 8.19
N THR A 42 2.53 -5.61 7.74
CA THR A 42 1.92 -6.53 6.76
C THR A 42 0.69 -7.20 7.35
N LEU A 43 0.74 -7.63 8.61
CA LEU A 43 -0.37 -8.29 9.28
C LEU A 43 -1.54 -7.32 9.54
N LEU A 44 -1.25 -6.08 9.93
CA LEU A 44 -2.27 -5.05 10.09
C LEU A 44 -2.95 -4.73 8.75
N ALA A 45 -2.17 -4.55 7.68
CA ALA A 45 -2.69 -4.35 6.33
C ALA A 45 -3.55 -5.53 5.84
N PHE A 46 -3.16 -6.76 6.18
CA PHE A 46 -3.94 -7.96 5.85
C PHE A 46 -5.29 -7.97 6.58
N LEU A 47 -5.29 -7.71 7.90
CA LEU A 47 -6.51 -7.67 8.70
C LEU A 47 -7.48 -6.60 8.21
N VAL A 48 -6.97 -5.42 7.84
CA VAL A 48 -7.73 -4.34 7.23
C VAL A 48 -8.34 -4.78 5.90
N ALA A 49 -7.54 -5.37 5.02
CA ALA A 49 -8.01 -5.83 3.71
C ALA A 49 -9.10 -6.90 3.86
N LEU A 50 -8.97 -7.81 4.82
CA LEU A 50 -10.01 -8.78 5.16
C LEU A 50 -11.28 -8.10 5.68
N MET A 51 -11.13 -7.16 6.62
CA MET A 51 -12.27 -6.43 7.18
C MET A 51 -13.08 -5.76 6.07
N PHE A 52 -12.43 -5.04 5.15
CA PHE A 52 -13.13 -4.42 4.02
C PHE A 52 -13.62 -5.41 2.97
N LEU A 53 -12.96 -6.55 2.75
CA LEU A 53 -13.44 -7.58 1.83
C LEU A 53 -14.80 -8.14 2.28
N PHE A 54 -14.97 -8.36 3.59
CA PHE A 54 -16.22 -8.92 4.15
C PHE A 54 -17.25 -7.85 4.53
N PHE A 55 -16.81 -6.70 5.06
CA PHE A 55 -17.70 -5.66 5.60
C PHE A 55 -17.74 -4.38 4.77
N GLY A 56 -16.90 -4.23 3.74
CA GLY A 56 -16.83 -3.03 2.91
C GLY A 56 -18.16 -2.63 2.27
N PRO A 57 -18.88 -3.54 1.59
CA PRO A 57 -20.21 -3.24 1.04
C PRO A 57 -21.20 -2.76 2.12
N LEU A 58 -21.23 -3.43 3.27
CA LEU A 58 -22.09 -3.06 4.40
C LEU A 58 -21.74 -1.66 4.94
N LEU A 59 -20.46 -1.33 5.07
CA LEU A 59 -20.01 -0.01 5.50
C LEU A 59 -20.46 1.07 4.51
N PHE A 60 -20.29 0.84 3.21
CA PHE A 60 -20.74 1.77 2.17
C PHE A 60 -22.25 2.00 2.19
N ASP A 61 -23.03 0.94 2.41
CA ASP A 61 -24.49 1.04 2.53
C ASP A 61 -24.91 1.85 3.78
N VAL A 62 -24.29 1.61 4.93
CA VAL A 62 -24.61 2.31 6.20
C VAL A 62 -24.28 3.81 6.11
N PHE A 63 -23.13 4.15 5.52
CA PHE A 63 -22.72 5.56 5.38
C PHE A 63 -23.33 6.24 4.15
N GLY A 64 -23.97 5.50 3.25
CA GLY A 64 -24.48 6.03 1.99
C GLY A 64 -23.38 6.55 1.06
N ILE A 65 -22.18 5.97 1.14
CA ILE A 65 -21.00 6.40 0.36
C ILE A 65 -20.82 5.43 -0.81
N SER A 66 -20.69 5.95 -2.03
CA SER A 66 -20.39 5.11 -3.18
C SER A 66 -18.94 4.63 -3.18
N LEU A 67 -18.70 3.44 -3.75
CA LEU A 67 -17.34 2.93 -3.99
C LEU A 67 -16.50 3.93 -4.80
N ASN A 68 -17.12 4.64 -5.75
CA ASN A 68 -16.45 5.66 -6.56
C ASN A 68 -16.04 6.90 -5.73
N SER A 69 -16.86 7.34 -4.77
CA SER A 69 -16.48 8.41 -3.83
C SER A 69 -15.28 7.99 -2.97
N PHE A 70 -15.29 6.76 -2.47
CA PHE A 70 -14.18 6.23 -1.68
C PHE A 70 -12.90 6.09 -2.52
N ARG A 71 -13.03 5.65 -3.79
CA ARG A 71 -11.95 5.58 -4.77
C ARG A 71 -11.32 6.96 -5.03
N THR A 72 -12.14 7.99 -5.21
CA THR A 72 -11.69 9.38 -5.36
C THR A 72 -10.95 9.83 -4.09
N ALA A 73 -11.50 9.59 -2.91
CA ALA A 73 -10.90 10.05 -1.65
C ALA A 73 -9.48 9.50 -1.43
N GLY A 74 -9.23 8.20 -1.58
CA GLY A 74 -7.85 7.72 -1.43
C GLY A 74 -6.99 7.83 -2.68
N GLY A 75 -7.56 8.12 -3.85
CA GLY A 75 -6.78 8.64 -4.97
C GLY A 75 -6.08 9.96 -4.61
N ILE A 76 -6.74 10.87 -3.87
CA ILE A 76 -6.10 12.10 -3.33
C ILE A 76 -4.94 11.72 -2.42
N ILE A 77 -5.16 10.77 -1.51
CA ILE A 77 -4.18 10.45 -0.46
C ILE A 77 -2.95 9.75 -1.05
N ILE A 78 -3.15 8.83 -2.00
CA ILE A 78 -2.06 8.20 -2.75
C ILE A 78 -1.29 9.25 -3.59
N THR A 79 -2.00 10.21 -4.19
CA THR A 79 -1.34 11.31 -4.93
C THR A 79 -0.46 12.16 -4.02
N LEU A 80 -0.95 12.52 -2.83
CA LEU A 80 -0.20 13.28 -1.83
C LEU A 80 1.01 12.50 -1.30
N LEU A 81 0.85 11.19 -1.07
CA LEU A 81 1.96 10.32 -0.67
C LEU A 81 3.03 10.23 -1.76
N GLY A 82 2.63 9.95 -3.01
CA GLY A 82 3.54 9.87 -4.14
C GLY A 82 4.30 11.20 -4.33
N LEU A 83 3.60 12.33 -4.16
CA LEU A 83 4.21 13.66 -4.16
C LEU A 83 5.22 13.84 -3.02
N SER A 84 4.88 13.38 -1.82
CA SER A 84 5.80 13.43 -0.66
C SER A 84 7.06 12.60 -0.89
N MET A 85 6.94 11.42 -1.51
CA MET A 85 8.07 10.53 -1.80
C MET A 85 8.93 11.02 -2.98
N ALA A 86 8.30 11.64 -3.98
CA ALA A 86 8.99 12.17 -5.15
C ALA A 86 9.78 13.45 -4.84
N ARG A 87 9.32 14.23 -3.83
CA ARG A 87 10.00 15.44 -3.39
C ARG A 87 11.21 15.12 -2.53
N GLU A 88 12.30 15.83 -2.76
CA GLU A 88 13.49 15.79 -1.92
C GLU A 88 13.20 16.58 -0.64
N SER A 89 13.08 15.89 0.49
CA SER A 89 12.93 16.49 1.81
C SER A 89 14.23 17.19 2.22
N LYS A 90 14.35 18.48 1.91
CA LYS A 90 15.36 19.35 2.57
C LYS A 90 15.15 19.47 4.09
N ASP A 91 14.00 19.02 4.60
CA ASP A 91 13.62 19.11 6.01
C ASP A 91 14.03 17.90 6.86
N GLU A 92 14.70 16.88 6.30
CA GLU A 92 15.07 15.65 7.04
C GLU A 92 16.37 15.75 7.86
N GLU A 93 17.07 16.90 7.85
CA GLU A 93 18.12 17.18 8.84
C GLU A 93 17.54 17.59 10.21
N GLY A 94 16.24 17.89 10.28
CA GLY A 94 15.53 18.30 11.49
C GLY A 94 14.44 17.32 11.89
N ASP A 95 14.76 16.49 12.88
CA ASP A 95 13.80 15.82 13.75
C ASP A 95 13.07 14.58 13.17
N ILE A 96 13.72 13.43 13.36
CA ILE A 96 13.18 12.08 13.15
C ILE A 96 12.16 11.71 14.25
N SER A 97 11.53 12.70 14.91
CA SER A 97 10.35 12.54 15.77
C SER A 97 9.06 12.34 14.98
N LYS A 98 9.08 12.57 13.65
CA LYS A 98 7.98 12.29 12.72
C LYS A 98 7.89 10.83 12.25
N GLU A 99 8.50 9.90 12.98
CA GLU A 99 8.26 8.44 12.81
C GLU A 99 6.77 8.11 12.83
N GLU A 100 5.99 8.83 13.65
CA GLU A 100 4.54 8.71 13.70
C GLU A 100 3.85 9.06 12.37
N SER A 101 4.36 9.98 11.56
CA SER A 101 3.63 10.41 10.35
C SER A 101 3.78 9.41 9.19
N VAL A 102 4.99 8.88 8.98
CA VAL A 102 5.23 7.93 7.88
C VAL A 102 4.82 6.52 8.27
N ILE A 103 5.09 6.09 9.52
CA ILE A 103 4.57 4.81 10.02
C ILE A 103 3.05 4.88 10.13
N SER A 104 2.45 5.99 10.58
CA SER A 104 0.98 6.09 10.58
C SER A 104 0.40 6.22 9.17
N LEU A 105 1.07 6.83 8.18
CA LEU A 105 0.59 6.76 6.78
C LEU A 105 0.74 5.35 6.17
N VAL A 106 1.85 4.65 6.43
CA VAL A 106 2.16 3.29 5.93
C VAL A 106 1.38 2.20 6.66
N ALA A 107 1.15 2.39 7.96
CA ALA A 107 0.33 1.52 8.81
C ALA A 107 -1.14 1.94 8.82
N THR A 108 -1.51 3.14 8.33
CA THR A 108 -2.94 3.38 8.14
C THR A 108 -3.44 2.49 7.00
N PRO A 109 -4.62 1.87 7.18
CA PRO A 109 -5.38 1.12 6.17
C PRO A 109 -5.43 1.72 4.76
N LEU A 110 -5.17 3.02 4.66
CA LEU A 110 -5.29 3.84 3.47
C LEU A 110 -4.19 3.61 2.44
N LEU A 111 -3.06 3.00 2.81
CA LEU A 111 -2.01 2.60 1.84
C LEU A 111 -2.30 1.23 1.22
N THR A 112 -2.96 0.35 1.97
CA THR A 112 -3.74 -0.79 1.45
C THR A 112 -5.06 -0.35 0.79
N GLY A 113 -5.17 0.94 0.47
CA GLY A 113 -6.39 1.73 0.53
C GLY A 113 -7.46 1.48 -0.53
N PRO A 114 -8.25 2.51 -0.89
CA PRO A 114 -9.32 2.38 -1.88
C PRO A 114 -8.91 1.75 -3.21
N ALA A 115 -7.63 1.77 -3.58
CA ALA A 115 -7.14 1.11 -4.78
C ALA A 115 -7.34 -0.40 -4.70
N THR A 116 -6.74 -1.00 -3.66
CA THR A 116 -6.85 -2.41 -3.33
C THR A 116 -8.28 -2.74 -2.98
N LEU A 117 -8.97 -1.90 -2.19
CA LEU A 117 -10.36 -2.16 -1.81
C LEU A 117 -11.34 -2.11 -3.00
N SER A 118 -11.23 -1.09 -3.87
CA SER A 118 -12.03 -1.02 -5.10
C SER A 118 -11.73 -2.20 -6.00
N TYR A 119 -10.45 -2.55 -6.16
CA TYR A 119 -10.05 -3.71 -6.94
C TYR A 119 -10.62 -5.01 -6.36
N LEU A 120 -10.47 -5.24 -5.06
CA LEU A 120 -11.01 -6.41 -4.38
C LEU A 120 -12.53 -6.50 -4.50
N ILE A 121 -13.26 -5.41 -4.32
CA ILE A 121 -14.73 -5.40 -4.41
C ILE A 121 -15.19 -5.65 -5.85
N LEU A 122 -14.61 -4.96 -6.83
CA LEU A 122 -14.93 -5.15 -8.25
C LEU A 122 -14.64 -6.57 -8.71
N THR A 123 -13.46 -7.10 -8.37
CA THR A 123 -13.07 -8.46 -8.73
C THR A 123 -13.88 -9.50 -7.96
N THR A 124 -14.34 -9.19 -6.73
CA THR A 124 -15.25 -10.09 -5.99
C THR A 124 -16.58 -10.26 -6.72
N ALA A 125 -17.08 -9.20 -7.37
CA ALA A 125 -18.29 -9.28 -8.19
C ALA A 125 -18.10 -10.14 -9.46
N GLU A 126 -16.88 -10.23 -10.00
CA GLU A 126 -16.57 -10.98 -11.23
C GLU A 126 -16.25 -12.46 -10.99
N VAL A 127 -15.40 -12.76 -10.01
CA VAL A 127 -14.84 -14.12 -9.80
C VAL A 127 -15.19 -14.76 -8.46
N GLY A 128 -15.95 -14.06 -7.61
CA GLY A 128 -16.44 -14.56 -6.32
C GLY A 128 -15.44 -14.44 -5.17
N ILE A 129 -15.97 -14.24 -3.95
CA ILE A 129 -15.20 -13.89 -2.75
C ILE A 129 -14.13 -14.93 -2.38
N THR A 130 -14.39 -16.22 -2.59
CA THR A 130 -13.44 -17.30 -2.27
C THR A 130 -12.18 -17.24 -3.14
N ASN A 131 -12.33 -16.91 -4.43
CA ASN A 131 -11.18 -16.76 -5.33
C ASN A 131 -10.40 -15.49 -5.01
N VAL A 132 -11.10 -14.38 -4.69
CA VAL A 132 -10.44 -13.13 -4.28
C VAL A 132 -9.64 -13.32 -2.99
N PHE A 133 -10.23 -13.95 -1.97
CA PHE A 133 -9.56 -14.24 -0.70
C PHE A 133 -8.29 -15.08 -0.90
N ALA A 134 -8.36 -16.12 -1.74
CA ALA A 134 -7.22 -16.96 -2.05
C ALA A 134 -6.06 -16.20 -2.71
N ASN A 135 -6.36 -15.38 -3.72
CA ASN A 135 -5.35 -14.58 -4.42
C ASN A 135 -4.80 -13.45 -3.53
N LEU A 136 -5.62 -12.87 -2.66
CA LEU A 136 -5.20 -11.90 -1.64
C LEU A 136 -4.20 -12.54 -0.66
N LEU A 137 -4.52 -13.72 -0.13
CA LEU A 137 -3.63 -14.46 0.77
C LEU A 137 -2.27 -14.75 0.10
N LEU A 138 -2.29 -15.23 -1.15
CA LEU A 138 -1.07 -15.46 -1.94
C LEU A 138 -0.25 -14.18 -2.16
N ALA A 139 -0.91 -13.05 -2.44
CA ALA A 139 -0.22 -11.77 -2.60
C ALA A 139 0.45 -11.32 -1.29
N PHE A 140 -0.21 -11.48 -0.14
CA PHE A 140 0.38 -11.19 1.16
C PHE A 140 1.55 -12.12 1.52
N ILE A 141 1.49 -13.39 1.14
CA ILE A 141 2.63 -14.32 1.26
C ILE A 141 3.82 -13.82 0.42
N LEU A 142 3.58 -13.39 -0.83
CA LEU A 142 4.62 -12.81 -1.68
C LEU A 142 5.23 -11.53 -1.08
N VAL A 143 4.41 -10.66 -0.48
CA VAL A 143 4.88 -9.48 0.25
C VAL A 143 5.78 -9.89 1.44
N GLY A 144 5.39 -10.91 2.20
CA GLY A 144 6.21 -11.45 3.30
C GLY A 144 7.56 -12.01 2.82
N ILE A 145 7.55 -12.76 1.71
CA ILE A 145 8.78 -13.28 1.08
C ILE A 145 9.68 -12.12 0.63
N PHE A 146 9.07 -11.10 0.01
CA PHE A 146 9.77 -9.92 -0.45
C PHE A 146 10.44 -9.17 0.71
N PHE A 147 9.72 -8.91 1.81
CA PHE A 147 10.30 -8.27 3.00
C PHE A 147 11.44 -9.08 3.62
N ASN A 148 11.29 -10.41 3.72
CA ASN A 148 12.37 -11.25 4.24
C ASN A 148 13.62 -11.25 3.33
N ALA A 149 13.43 -11.22 2.01
CA ALA A 149 14.52 -11.07 1.06
C ALA A 149 15.21 -9.71 1.22
N THR A 150 14.44 -8.63 1.35
CA THR A 150 15.04 -7.30 1.43
C THR A 150 15.66 -6.98 2.80
N ALA A 151 15.15 -7.51 3.90
CA ALA A 151 15.79 -7.40 5.21
C ALA A 151 17.23 -7.97 5.20
N ARG A 152 17.50 -8.99 4.38
CA ARG A 152 18.86 -9.53 4.18
C ARG A 152 19.75 -8.64 3.31
N LEU A 153 19.16 -7.87 2.40
CA LEU A 153 19.88 -7.05 1.42
C LEU A 153 20.11 -5.61 1.89
N ILE A 154 19.22 -5.09 2.75
CA ILE A 154 19.24 -3.72 3.29
C ILE A 154 20.61 -3.27 3.82
N PRO A 155 21.38 -4.08 4.56
CA PRO A 155 22.67 -3.65 5.11
C PRO A 155 23.71 -3.31 4.03
N ASN A 156 23.56 -3.88 2.83
CA ASN A 156 24.52 -3.77 1.73
C ASN A 156 24.07 -2.77 0.64
N ILE A 157 22.89 -2.16 0.78
CA ILE A 157 22.33 -1.24 -0.20
C ILE A 157 22.84 0.18 0.04
N ASN A 158 23.24 0.86 -1.04
CA ASN A 158 23.57 2.28 -0.98
C ASN A 158 22.31 3.12 -0.74
N LEU A 159 22.32 3.94 0.33
CA LEU A 159 21.20 4.79 0.70
C LEU A 159 20.83 5.80 -0.40
N GLU A 160 21.78 6.34 -1.14
CA GLU A 160 21.50 7.27 -2.24
C GLU A 160 20.73 6.59 -3.37
N LEU A 161 21.08 5.34 -3.68
CA LEU A 161 20.37 4.53 -4.68
C LEU A 161 18.95 4.22 -4.20
N LEU A 162 18.78 3.90 -2.92
CA LEU A 162 17.47 3.65 -2.31
C LEU A 162 16.59 4.91 -2.32
N LYS A 163 17.16 6.08 -2.02
CA LYS A 163 16.48 7.39 -2.11
C LYS A 163 16.09 7.72 -3.55
N PHE A 164 16.97 7.48 -4.52
CA PHE A 164 16.67 7.67 -5.94
C PHE A 164 15.55 6.73 -6.43
N ALA A 165 15.63 5.44 -6.10
CA ALA A 165 14.59 4.47 -6.41
C ALA A 165 13.25 4.83 -5.74
N GLY A 166 13.28 5.28 -4.48
CA GLY A 166 12.12 5.79 -3.75
C GLY A 166 11.45 6.97 -4.45
N ARG A 167 12.22 7.90 -5.03
CA ARG A 167 11.68 9.02 -5.82
C ARG A 167 11.00 8.57 -7.09
N LEU A 168 11.61 7.65 -7.84
CA LEU A 168 11.00 7.07 -9.04
C LEU A 168 9.69 6.36 -8.69
N LEU A 169 9.68 5.57 -7.61
CA LEU A 169 8.48 4.93 -7.10
C LEU A 169 7.42 5.95 -6.65
N GLY A 170 7.84 7.05 -6.02
CA GLY A 170 6.96 8.16 -5.67
C GLY A 170 6.23 8.73 -6.89
N LEU A 171 6.93 8.91 -8.02
CA LEU A 171 6.32 9.34 -9.29
C LEU A 171 5.31 8.30 -9.83
N PHE A 172 5.62 7.01 -9.74
CA PHE A 172 4.68 5.95 -10.13
C PHE A 172 3.43 5.93 -9.24
N ILE A 173 3.60 6.04 -7.92
CA ILE A 173 2.49 6.10 -6.95
C ILE A 173 1.63 7.33 -7.19
N LEU A 174 2.26 8.49 -7.46
CA LEU A 174 1.56 9.72 -7.82
C LEU A 174 0.69 9.51 -9.06
N ALA A 175 1.24 8.89 -10.12
CA ALA A 175 0.49 8.58 -11.32
C ALA A 175 -0.69 7.62 -11.05
N LEU A 176 -0.49 6.58 -10.22
CA LEU A 176 -1.56 5.67 -9.80
C LEU A 176 -2.66 6.39 -9.03
N GLY A 177 -2.30 7.34 -8.16
CA GLY A 177 -3.25 8.18 -7.44
C GLY A 177 -4.12 9.02 -8.38
N ILE A 178 -3.52 9.61 -9.42
CA ILE A 178 -4.23 10.37 -10.46
C ILE A 178 -5.17 9.46 -11.27
N GLU A 179 -4.71 8.27 -11.68
CA GLU A 179 -5.55 7.28 -12.38
C GLU A 179 -6.77 6.88 -11.55
N MET A 180 -6.58 6.68 -10.25
CA MET A 180 -7.67 6.38 -9.34
C MET A 180 -8.64 7.55 -9.17
N LEU A 181 -8.13 8.77 -9.07
CA LEU A 181 -8.94 9.98 -9.01
C LEU A 181 -9.81 10.12 -10.25
N ALA A 182 -9.20 10.02 -11.43
CA ALA A 182 -9.89 10.13 -12.70
C ALA A 182 -10.98 9.06 -12.82
N ALA A 183 -10.67 7.80 -12.48
CA ALA A 183 -11.63 6.71 -12.52
C ALA A 183 -12.75 6.86 -11.49
N GLY A 184 -12.46 7.36 -10.29
CA GLY A 184 -13.45 7.65 -9.26
C GLY A 184 -14.41 8.76 -9.69
N ILE A 185 -13.88 9.89 -10.18
CA ILE A 185 -14.68 11.01 -10.70
C ILE A 185 -15.55 10.56 -11.88
N LYS A 186 -14.97 9.80 -12.83
CA LYS A 186 -15.72 9.26 -13.97
C LYS A 186 -16.85 8.33 -13.54
N GLY A 187 -16.68 7.59 -12.45
CA GLY A 187 -17.73 6.74 -11.90
C GLY A 187 -18.79 7.47 -11.08
N LEU A 188 -18.58 8.76 -10.76
CA LEU A 188 -19.56 9.61 -10.06
C LEU A 188 -20.45 10.41 -11.02
N MET A 189 -19.99 10.61 -12.26
CA MET A 189 -20.74 11.25 -13.35
C MET A 189 -21.63 10.25 -14.06
#